data_AF-A0A8T2NE16-F1
#
_entry.id   AF-A0A8T2NE16-F1
#
_cell.length_a   1.000
_cell.length_b   1.000
_cell.length_c   1.000
_cell.angle_alpha   90.00
_cell.angle_beta   90.00
_cell.angle_gamma   90.00
#
_symmetry.space_group_name_H-M   'P 1'
#
loop_
_entity.id
_entity.type
_entity.pdbx_description
1 polymer ?
#
loop_
_entity_poly.entity_id
_entity_poly.type
_entity_poly.pdbx_seq_one_letter_code
_entity_poly.pdbx_strand_id
1 'polypeptide(L)'
;MVLFTGQPDALLNVRLAGVELTEEGWAWLRQRLSPTETVWFRLIGREADALECLVSVSRGLVFNTCVNEELLRLGLGKTVPLLGLHHHSRLYWRLHKRLLKAEVRAEKKGRGLWKGKSLRERASESIASNVIVRFFKKLFKRT
;
A
#
# COMPACT_ATOMS: atom_id res chain seq x y z
N MET A 1 -0.92 -38.35 -4.98
CA MET A 1 -1.73 -37.95 -3.82
C MET A 1 -0.80 -37.25 -2.84
N VAL A 2 -0.76 -35.91 -2.82
CA VAL A 2 0.12 -35.16 -1.91
C VAL A 2 -0.59 -35.06 -0.57
N LEU A 3 -0.17 -35.88 0.38
CA LEU A 3 -0.67 -35.85 1.75
C LEU A 3 -0.06 -34.62 2.44
N PHE A 4 -0.86 -33.58 2.64
CA PHE A 4 -0.52 -32.51 3.57
C PHE A 4 -0.76 -33.03 4.98
N THR A 5 0.28 -33.45 5.69
CA THR A 5 0.24 -33.62 7.14
C THR A 5 0.30 -32.22 7.77
N GLY A 6 -0.82 -31.50 7.71
CA GLY A 6 -0.94 -30.16 8.29
C GLY A 6 -0.94 -30.26 9.81
N GLN A 7 0.13 -29.77 10.44
CA GLN A 7 0.09 -29.40 11.86
C GLN A 7 -1.03 -28.35 12.03
N PRO A 8 -1.96 -28.53 12.98
CA PRO A 8 -3.17 -27.69 13.09
C PRO A 8 -2.88 -26.20 13.39
N ASP A 9 -1.67 -25.87 13.85
CA ASP A 9 -1.25 -24.51 14.23
C ASP A 9 -0.18 -23.88 13.31
N ALA A 10 0.08 -24.48 12.14
CA ALA A 10 1.05 -23.90 11.20
C ALA A 10 0.47 -22.65 10.52
N LEU A 11 0.81 -21.47 11.03
CA LEU A 11 0.44 -20.19 10.42
C LEU A 11 1.09 -20.05 9.04
N LEU A 12 0.28 -19.68 8.06
CA LEU A 12 0.74 -19.43 6.69
C LEU A 12 1.23 -17.99 6.56
N ASN A 13 2.52 -17.80 6.30
CA ASN A 13 3.07 -16.47 6.05
C ASN A 13 2.75 -16.01 4.63
N VAL A 14 1.89 -15.00 4.50
CA VAL A 14 1.44 -14.47 3.22
C VAL A 14 1.89 -13.02 3.04
N ARG A 15 2.58 -12.75 1.94
CA ARG A 15 3.02 -11.42 1.51
C ARG A 15 2.17 -10.92 0.35
N LEU A 16 1.93 -9.61 0.32
CA LEU A 16 1.19 -8.97 -0.75
C LEU A 16 2.09 -8.82 -1.98
N ALA A 17 1.87 -9.67 -2.97
CA ALA A 17 2.67 -9.70 -4.18
C ALA A 17 2.63 -8.33 -4.89
N GLY A 18 3.82 -7.83 -5.21
CA GLY A 18 4.01 -6.62 -6.02
C GLY A 18 3.67 -5.32 -5.30
N VAL A 19 3.55 -5.33 -3.97
CA VAL A 19 3.28 -4.15 -3.16
C VAL A 19 4.26 -4.05 -2.00
N GLU A 20 4.95 -2.92 -1.91
CA GLU A 20 5.68 -2.53 -0.71
C GLU A 20 4.80 -1.59 0.12
N LEU A 21 4.51 -1.99 1.36
CA LEU A 21 3.63 -1.25 2.26
C LEU A 21 4.37 -0.16 3.01
N THR A 22 3.69 0.97 3.23
CA THR A 22 4.13 1.97 4.20
C THR A 22 3.64 1.61 5.60
N GLU A 23 4.13 2.31 6.63
CA GLU A 23 3.59 2.21 7.99
C GLU A 23 2.08 2.51 8.05
N GLU A 24 1.62 3.53 7.32
CA GLU A 24 0.19 3.83 7.18
C GLU A 24 -0.56 2.69 6.48
N GLY A 25 0.06 2.04 5.48
CA GLY A 25 -0.50 0.87 4.81
C GLY A 25 -0.65 -0.33 5.72
N TRP A 26 0.32 -0.59 6.61
CA TRP A 26 0.20 -1.62 7.64
C TRP A 26 -0.93 -1.34 8.63
N ALA A 27 -1.04 -0.10 9.10
CA ALA A 27 -2.14 0.30 9.98
C ALA A 27 -3.51 0.13 9.30
N TRP A 28 -3.62 0.56 8.04
CA TRP A 28 -4.83 0.40 7.25
C TRP A 28 -5.19 -1.09 7.05
N LEU A 29 -4.20 -1.94 6.77
CA LEU A 29 -4.41 -3.37 6.57
C LEU A 29 -4.96 -4.04 7.83
N ARG A 30 -4.40 -3.71 9.01
CA ARG A 30 -4.87 -4.22 10.31
C ARG A 30 -6.28 -3.77 10.66
N GLN A 31 -6.66 -2.54 10.28
CA GLN A 31 -8.03 -2.06 10.46
C GLN A 31 -9.00 -2.70 9.46
N ARG A 32 -8.49 -3.05 8.28
CA ARG A 32 -9.32 -3.51 7.18
C ARG A 32 -9.61 -5.01 7.21
N LEU A 33 -8.65 -5.82 7.66
CA LEU A 33 -8.80 -7.26 7.77
C LEU A 33 -9.12 -7.64 9.22
N SER A 34 -10.36 -8.06 9.48
CA SER A 34 -10.68 -8.66 10.78
C SER A 34 -10.00 -10.03 10.89
N PRO A 35 -9.53 -10.46 12.08
CA PRO A 35 -9.00 -11.81 12.29
C PRO A 35 -9.97 -12.94 11.88
N THR A 36 -11.27 -12.67 11.86
CA THR A 36 -12.31 -13.63 11.48
C THR A 36 -12.76 -13.50 10.01
N GLU A 37 -12.20 -12.56 9.26
CA GLU A 37 -12.63 -12.28 7.90
C GLU A 37 -12.03 -13.28 6.91
N THR A 38 -12.90 -13.92 6.13
CA THR A 38 -12.46 -14.84 5.07
C THR A 38 -11.78 -14.06 3.95
N VAL A 39 -10.49 -14.33 3.74
CA VAL A 39 -9.70 -13.78 2.65
C VAL A 39 -9.47 -14.82 1.56
N TRP A 40 -9.55 -14.39 0.31
CA TRP A 40 -9.18 -15.19 -0.85
C TRP A 40 -7.80 -14.78 -1.30
N PHE A 41 -6.87 -15.71 -1.40
CA PHE A 41 -5.55 -15.43 -1.94
C PHE A 41 -5.30 -16.25 -3.20
N ARG A 42 -4.62 -15.63 -4.16
CA ARG A 42 -4.09 -16.28 -5.35
C ARG A 42 -2.58 -16.31 -5.26
N LEU A 43 -2.02 -17.51 -5.16
CA LEU A 43 -0.58 -17.72 -5.15
C LEU A 43 0.05 -17.23 -6.46
N ILE A 44 1.07 -16.40 -6.33
CA ILE A 44 1.88 -15.86 -7.43
C ILE A 44 3.24 -16.53 -7.46
N GLY A 45 3.85 -16.71 -6.30
CA GLY A 45 5.15 -17.32 -6.15
C GLY A 45 5.42 -17.70 -4.71
N ARG A 46 6.51 -18.43 -4.49
CA ARG A 46 7.00 -18.77 -3.15
C ARG A 46 8.42 -18.26 -3.03
N GLU A 47 8.69 -17.57 -1.94
CA GLU A 47 10.03 -17.12 -1.56
C GLU A 47 10.33 -17.64 -0.16
N ALA A 48 11.27 -18.59 -0.06
CA ALA A 48 11.57 -19.31 1.19
C ALA A 48 10.30 -19.86 1.87
N ASP A 49 9.95 -19.30 3.04
CA ASP A 49 8.80 -19.69 3.86
C ASP A 49 7.61 -18.74 3.73
N ALA A 50 7.69 -17.75 2.84
CA ALA A 50 6.61 -16.82 2.56
C ALA A 50 5.98 -17.08 1.19
N LEU A 51 4.65 -16.98 1.13
CA LEU A 51 3.89 -17.02 -0.10
C LEU A 51 3.63 -15.62 -0.61
N GLU A 52 4.03 -15.34 -1.85
CA GLU A 52 3.69 -14.11 -2.55
C GLU A 52 2.31 -14.29 -3.17
N CYS A 53 1.34 -13.50 -2.71
CA CYS A 53 -0.06 -13.67 -3.07
C CYS A 53 -0.74 -12.35 -3.48
N LEU A 54 -1.70 -12.47 -4.41
CA LEU A 54 -2.74 -11.46 -4.56
C LEU A 54 -3.87 -11.78 -3.59
N VAL A 55 -4.10 -10.90 -2.62
CA VAL A 55 -5.15 -11.06 -1.61
C VAL A 55 -6.38 -10.28 -2.03
N SER A 56 -7.55 -10.89 -1.88
CA SER A 56 -8.84 -10.32 -2.23
C SER A 56 -9.85 -10.61 -1.13
N VAL A 57 -10.66 -9.61 -0.79
CA VAL A 57 -11.67 -9.70 0.27
C VAL A 57 -13.04 -9.61 -0.36
N SER A 58 -13.92 -10.53 0.02
CA SER A 58 -15.31 -10.51 -0.42
C SER A 58 -16.09 -9.48 0.36
N ARG A 59 -16.64 -8.48 -0.32
CA ARG A 59 -17.53 -7.45 0.26
C ARG A 59 -18.96 -7.72 -0.20
N GLY A 60 -19.49 -8.87 0.20
CA GLY A 60 -20.83 -9.37 -0.17
C GLY A 60 -20.83 -10.29 -1.39
N LEU A 61 -22.03 -10.60 -1.92
CA LEU A 61 -22.23 -11.66 -2.94
C LEU A 61 -21.58 -11.40 -4.31
N VAL A 62 -21.24 -10.15 -4.65
CA VAL A 62 -20.85 -9.77 -6.03
C VAL A 62 -19.58 -8.93 -6.15
N PHE A 63 -19.01 -8.45 -5.03
CA PHE A 63 -17.86 -7.55 -5.08
C PHE A 63 -16.66 -8.16 -4.35
N ASN A 64 -15.73 -8.73 -5.12
CA ASN A 64 -14.42 -9.10 -4.59
C ASN A 64 -13.43 -7.95 -4.84
N THR A 65 -12.86 -7.40 -3.77
CA THR A 65 -11.88 -6.30 -3.87
C THR A 65 -10.47 -6.83 -3.63
N CYS A 66 -9.59 -6.66 -4.62
CA CYS A 66 -8.17 -6.99 -4.44
C CYS A 66 -7.50 -5.95 -3.53
N VAL A 67 -7.01 -6.42 -2.39
CA VAL A 67 -6.38 -5.61 -1.35
C VAL A 67 -5.11 -4.96 -1.87
N ASN A 68 -4.29 -5.69 -2.64
CA ASN A 68 -3.07 -5.19 -3.26
C ASN A 68 -3.36 -3.92 -4.11
N GLU A 69 -4.39 -3.97 -4.96
CA GLU A 69 -4.76 -2.82 -5.80
C GLU A 69 -5.35 -1.66 -5.00
N GLU A 70 -6.11 -1.96 -3.93
CA GLU A 70 -6.75 -0.94 -3.10
C GLU A 70 -5.71 -0.11 -2.32
N LEU A 71 -4.70 -0.77 -1.75
CA LEU A 71 -3.56 -0.11 -1.10
C LEU A 71 -2.87 0.88 -2.01
N LEU A 72 -2.53 0.45 -3.23
CA LEU A 72 -1.88 1.31 -4.22
C LEU A 72 -2.79 2.47 -4.64
N ARG A 73 -4.09 2.25 -4.78
CA ARG A 73 -5.07 3.30 -5.13
C ARG A 73 -5.25 4.35 -4.04
N LEU A 74 -5.01 3.97 -2.79
CA LEU A 74 -5.00 4.88 -1.64
C LEU A 74 -3.65 5.58 -1.45
N GLY A 75 -2.60 5.14 -2.16
CA GLY A 75 -1.24 5.65 -2.00
C GLY A 75 -0.58 5.15 -0.72
N LEU A 76 -1.01 4.00 -0.20
CA LEU A 76 -0.52 3.38 1.04
C LEU A 76 0.61 2.37 0.81
N GLY A 77 1.13 2.33 -0.41
CA GLY A 77 2.22 1.47 -0.81
C GLY A 77 2.72 1.84 -2.19
N LYS A 78 3.82 1.21 -2.60
CA LYS A 78 4.46 1.35 -3.91
C LYS A 78 4.42 0.03 -4.66
N THR A 79 4.37 0.10 -5.98
CA THR A 79 4.46 -1.13 -6.79
C THR A 79 5.90 -1.62 -6.80
N VAL A 80 6.10 -2.90 -6.48
CA VAL A 80 7.39 -3.58 -6.63
C VAL A 80 7.30 -4.71 -7.66
N PRO A 81 8.43 -5.18 -8.22
CA PRO A 81 8.44 -6.34 -9.08
C PRO A 81 7.79 -7.56 -8.39
N LEU A 82 6.95 -8.29 -9.13
CA LEU A 82 6.31 -9.50 -8.62
C LEU A 82 7.37 -10.60 -8.47
N LEU A 83 7.71 -10.95 -7.23
CA LEU A 83 8.63 -12.03 -6.92
C LEU A 83 7.96 -13.39 -7.24
N GLY A 84 8.74 -14.31 -7.81
CA GLY A 84 8.28 -15.65 -8.19
C GLY A 84 7.53 -15.77 -9.52
N LEU A 85 7.30 -14.66 -10.25
CA LEU A 85 6.85 -14.70 -11.65
C LEU A 85 8.00 -14.33 -12.60
N HIS A 86 8.17 -15.13 -13.66
CA HIS A 86 9.14 -14.84 -14.70
C HIS A 86 8.78 -13.57 -15.48
N HIS A 87 9.73 -12.66 -15.68
CA HIS A 87 9.52 -11.36 -16.34
C HIS A 87 9.00 -11.46 -17.78
N HIS A 88 9.28 -12.56 -18.48
CA HIS A 88 8.77 -12.78 -19.84
C HIS A 88 7.35 -13.37 -19.87
N SER A 89 6.73 -13.64 -18.72
CA SER A 89 5.37 -14.15 -18.65
C SER A 89 4.35 -13.04 -18.98
N ARG A 90 3.36 -13.36 -19.82
CA ARG A 90 2.22 -12.46 -20.09
C ARG A 90 1.44 -12.13 -18.82
N LEU A 91 1.41 -13.06 -17.86
CA LEU A 91 0.73 -12.88 -16.58
C LEU A 91 1.43 -11.82 -15.73
N TYR A 92 2.77 -11.86 -15.66
CA TYR A 92 3.58 -10.87 -14.95
C TYR A 92 3.22 -9.45 -15.42
N TRP A 93 3.31 -9.20 -16.73
CA TRP A 93 3.01 -7.89 -17.30
C TRP A 93 1.56 -7.46 -17.08
N ARG A 94 0.60 -8.39 -17.19
CA ARG A 94 -0.81 -8.08 -16.96
C ARG A 94 -1.05 -7.62 -15.52
N LEU A 95 -0.50 -8.33 -14.54
CA LEU A 95 -0.66 -8.02 -13.12
C LEU A 95 0.11 -6.76 -12.74
N HIS A 96 1.37 -6.67 -13.13
CA HIS A 96 2.22 -5.53 -12.83
C HIS A 96 1.67 -4.23 -13.44
N LYS A 97 1.17 -4.27 -14.68
CA LYS A 97 0.49 -3.11 -15.32
C LYS A 97 -0.77 -2.67 -14.57
N ARG A 98 -1.53 -3.61 -13.99
CA ARG A 98 -2.73 -3.29 -13.18
C ARG A 98 -2.36 -2.58 -11.89
N LEU A 99 -1.34 -3.08 -11.18
CA LEU A 99 -0.82 -2.48 -9.95
C LEU A 99 -0.27 -1.08 -10.22
N LEU A 100 0.60 -0.94 -11.22
CA LEU A 100 1.17 0.35 -11.61
C LEU A 100 0.08 1.38 -12.01
N LYS A 101 -0.98 0.93 -12.70
CA LYS A 101 -2.12 1.80 -13.01
C LYS A 101 -2.84 2.29 -11.75
N ALA A 102 -2.88 1.50 -10.68
CA ALA A 102 -3.46 1.92 -9.40
C ALA A 102 -2.59 2.95 -8.70
N GLU A 103 -1.27 2.75 -8.69
CA GLU A 103 -0.29 3.70 -8.13
C GLU A 103 -0.31 5.04 -8.87
N VAL A 104 -0.23 5.05 -10.21
CA VAL A 104 -0.31 6.28 -11.02
C VAL A 104 -1.63 7.03 -10.80
N ARG A 105 -2.72 6.31 -10.51
CA ARG A 105 -4.00 6.96 -10.15
C ARG A 105 -3.96 7.61 -8.77
N ALA A 106 -3.26 7.03 -7.81
CA ALA A 106 -3.07 7.64 -6.50
C ALA A 106 -2.16 8.87 -6.59
N GLU A 107 -1.10 8.78 -7.40
CA GLU A 107 -0.18 9.88 -7.69
C GLU A 107 -0.92 11.07 -8.31
N LYS A 108 -1.67 10.84 -9.40
CA LYS A 108 -2.47 11.89 -10.04
C LYS A 108 -3.51 12.54 -9.12
N LYS A 109 -3.95 11.82 -8.10
CA LYS A 109 -4.91 12.31 -7.10
C LYS A 109 -4.24 12.88 -5.85
N GLY A 110 -2.90 12.87 -5.78
CA GLY A 110 -2.14 13.31 -4.62
C GLY A 110 -2.52 12.59 -3.32
N ARG A 111 -2.71 11.26 -3.38
CA ARG A 111 -3.17 10.45 -2.23
C ARG A 111 -2.01 9.76 -1.51
N GLY A 112 -2.17 9.58 -0.19
CA GLY A 112 -1.20 8.86 0.65
C GLY A 112 0.21 9.43 0.50
N LEU A 113 1.15 8.56 0.10
CA LEU A 113 2.54 8.88 -0.24
C LEU A 113 2.71 10.03 -1.24
N TRP A 114 1.72 10.26 -2.10
CA TRP A 114 1.78 11.24 -3.18
C TRP A 114 1.15 12.58 -2.83
N LYS A 115 0.74 12.78 -1.57
CA LYS A 115 0.35 14.10 -1.08
C LYS A 115 1.56 15.03 -1.21
N GLY A 116 1.56 15.89 -2.23
CA GLY A 116 2.52 16.99 -2.27
C GLY A 116 2.35 17.85 -1.01
N LYS A 117 3.44 18.48 -0.53
CA LYS A 117 3.34 19.49 0.56
C LYS A 117 2.14 20.37 0.29
N SER A 118 1.18 20.36 1.21
CA SER A 118 -0.10 21.02 0.99
C SER A 118 0.14 22.49 0.64
N LEU A 119 -0.72 23.11 -0.18
CA LEU A 119 -0.62 24.54 -0.46
C LEU A 119 -0.60 25.36 0.85
N ARG A 120 -1.22 24.86 1.91
CA ARG A 120 -1.15 25.40 3.27
C ARG A 120 0.20 25.23 3.96
N GLU A 121 0.88 24.09 3.83
CA GLU A 121 2.25 23.90 4.33
C GLU A 121 3.25 24.73 3.53
N ARG A 122 3.08 24.85 2.22
CA ARG A 122 3.92 25.75 1.39
C ARG A 122 3.66 27.21 1.73
N ALA A 123 2.41 27.59 1.96
CA ALA A 123 2.05 28.94 2.41
C ALA A 123 2.50 29.21 3.85
N SER A 124 2.44 28.23 4.76
CA SER A 124 2.91 28.41 6.13
C SER A 124 4.44 28.44 6.18
N GLU A 125 5.13 27.62 5.40
CA GLU A 125 6.59 27.68 5.21
C GLU A 125 6.99 29.03 4.58
N SER A 126 6.26 29.55 3.59
CA SER A 126 6.56 30.85 2.98
C SER A 126 6.26 32.02 3.92
N ILE A 127 5.17 31.97 4.69
CA ILE A 127 4.84 32.99 5.71
C ILE A 127 5.85 32.94 6.87
N ALA A 128 6.26 31.75 7.33
CA ALA A 128 7.20 31.58 8.44
C ALA A 128 8.66 31.89 8.06
N SER A 129 9.04 31.66 6.80
CA SER A 129 10.35 32.04 6.27
C SER A 129 10.44 33.52 5.88
N ASN A 130 9.30 34.20 5.77
CA ASN A 130 9.27 35.61 5.41
C ASN A 130 9.97 36.46 6.48
N VAL A 131 10.92 37.28 6.05
CA VAL A 131 11.79 38.10 6.92
C VAL A 131 10.95 39.01 7.82
N ILE A 132 9.83 39.51 7.30
CA ILE A 132 8.87 40.36 7.99
C ILE A 132 8.25 39.64 9.20
N VAL A 133 7.79 38.40 9.03
CA VAL A 133 7.16 37.63 10.12
C VAL A 133 8.18 37.27 11.20
N ARG A 134 9.42 36.93 10.82
CA ARG A 134 10.52 36.73 11.78
C ARG A 134 10.83 38.01 12.55
N PHE A 135 10.83 39.15 11.88
CA PHE A 135 11.07 40.45 12.49
C PHE A 135 9.98 40.81 13.51
N PHE A 136 8.71 40.66 13.14
CA PHE A 136 7.58 40.89 14.05
C PHE A 136 7.55 39.93 15.24
N LYS A 137 7.84 38.63 15.04
CA LYS A 137 8.00 37.67 16.15
C LYS A 137 9.10 38.07 17.12
N LYS A 138 10.18 38.69 16.62
CA LYS A 138 11.32 39.13 17.44
C LYS A 138 11.00 40.42 18.21
N LEU A 139 10.18 41.30 17.64
CA LEU A 139 9.66 42.49 18.32
C LEU A 139 8.69 42.13 19.45
N PHE A 140 7.73 41.25 19.18
CA PHE A 140 6.70 40.86 20.16
C PHE A 140 7.22 39.99 21.32
N LYS A 141 8.40 39.38 21.21
CA LYS A 141 9.06 38.67 22.31
C LYS A 141 9.87 39.57 23.25
N ARG A 142 9.99 40.87 22.94
CA ARG A 142 10.79 41.85 23.70
C ARG A 142 9.96 42.84 24.51
N THR A 143 8.63 42.70 24.50
CA THR A 143 7.70 43.40 25.40
C THR A 143 7.17 42.40 26.41
#